data_AF-A0A1I2VZZ9-F1
#
_entry.id   AF-A0A1I2VZZ9-F1
#
_cell.length_a   1.000
_cell.length_b   1.000
_cell.length_c   1.000
_cell.angle_alpha   90.00
_cell.angle_beta   90.00
_cell.angle_gamma   90.00
#
_symmetry.space_group_name_H-M   'P 1'
#
loop_
_entity.id
_entity.type
_entity.pdbx_description
1 polymer ?
#
loop_
_entity_poly.entity_id
_entity_poly.type
_entity_poly.pdbx_seq_one_letter_code
_entity_poly.pdbx_strand_id
1 'polypeptide(L)'
;MFIKIKKNSGIFMEHNGLEKQHLVPVTSNFLINLNHVAEVSFYTIKEKKVRYDLENHEFQLQPHTRVLHLHMAYPYAMMKENIKGIKGNLVERSYYKLYFLPEEMGQYDELRSKIEEHVLNL
;
A
#
# COMPACT_ATOMS: atom_id res chain seq x y z
N MET A 1 -16.33 0.95 -6.88
CA MET A 1 -15.59 1.86 -7.77
C MET A 1 -14.19 1.29 -7.98
N PHE A 2 -13.65 1.35 -9.19
CA PHE A 2 -12.26 0.95 -9.45
C PHE A 2 -11.37 2.16 -9.68
N ILE A 3 -10.17 2.12 -9.09
CA ILE A 3 -9.09 3.04 -9.39
C ILE A 3 -8.01 2.28 -10.13
N LYS A 4 -7.54 2.84 -11.26
CA LYS A 4 -6.40 2.31 -12.00
C LYS A 4 -5.12 2.99 -11.54
N ILE A 5 -4.20 2.22 -11.00
CA ILE A 5 -2.82 2.64 -10.78
C ILE A 5 -2.02 2.30 -12.03
N LYS A 6 -1.39 3.31 -12.64
CA LYS A 6 -0.56 3.12 -13.83
C LYS A 6 0.84 2.68 -13.40
N LYS A 7 1.51 1.89 -14.24
CA LYS A 7 2.93 1.56 -14.12
C LYS A 7 3.71 2.85 -13.92
N ASN A 8 4.49 2.93 -12.84
CA ASN A 8 5.33 4.08 -12.52
C ASN A 8 6.49 3.63 -11.63
N SER A 9 7.73 3.92 -12.06
CA SER A 9 8.94 3.56 -11.32
C SER A 9 9.11 4.34 -10.00
N GLY A 10 8.39 5.44 -9.83
CA GLY A 10 8.35 6.23 -8.59
C GLY A 10 7.32 5.75 -7.57
N ILE A 11 6.60 4.64 -7.85
CA ILE A 11 5.61 4.07 -6.94
C ILE A 11 6.07 2.69 -6.48
N PHE A 12 6.09 2.50 -5.16
CA PHE A 12 6.35 1.21 -4.52
C PHE A 12 5.11 0.72 -3.77
N MET A 13 5.02 -0.58 -3.55
CA MET A 13 3.91 -1.21 -2.84
C MET A 13 4.42 -2.06 -1.67
N GLU A 14 3.69 -2.03 -0.56
CA GLU A 14 3.82 -2.96 0.57
C GLU A 14 2.45 -3.61 0.82
N HIS A 15 2.41 -4.90 1.12
CA HIS A 15 1.21 -5.56 1.61
C HIS A 15 1.57 -6.59 2.68
N ASN A 16 0.58 -7.03 3.47
CA ASN A 16 0.77 -7.99 4.58
C ASN A 16 1.25 -9.40 4.17
N GLY A 17 1.33 -9.69 2.87
CA GLY A 17 1.91 -10.92 2.33
C GLY A 17 3.40 -10.83 2.05
N LEU A 18 3.99 -9.62 2.06
CA LEU A 18 5.43 -9.42 1.94
C LEU A 18 6.09 -9.57 3.31
N GLU A 19 7.39 -9.88 3.29
CA GLU A 19 8.23 -9.74 4.47
C GLU A 19 8.24 -8.30 4.94
N LYS A 20 8.39 -8.10 6.26
CA LYS A 20 8.40 -6.76 6.84
C LYS A 20 9.50 -5.93 6.20
N GLN A 21 9.21 -4.65 5.97
CA GLN A 21 10.14 -3.67 5.38
C GLN A 21 10.47 -3.89 3.89
N HIS A 22 9.88 -4.89 3.25
CA HIS A 22 10.04 -5.09 1.83
C HIS A 22 9.07 -4.22 1.04
N LEU A 23 9.56 -3.66 -0.05
CA LEU A 23 8.80 -2.83 -0.97
C LEU A 23 9.01 -3.34 -2.38
N VAL A 24 7.93 -3.41 -3.16
CA VAL A 24 7.98 -3.84 -4.55
C VAL A 24 7.67 -2.67 -5.48
N PRO A 25 8.46 -2.44 -6.54
CA PRO A 25 8.15 -1.39 -7.50
C PRO A 25 6.87 -1.72 -8.28
N VAL A 26 6.05 -0.72 -8.58
CA VAL A 26 4.85 -0.87 -9.41
C VAL A 26 5.26 -0.94 -10.88
N THR A 27 5.54 -2.16 -11.34
CA THR A 27 6.03 -2.44 -12.70
C THR A 27 4.93 -2.70 -13.72
N SER A 28 3.67 -2.82 -13.29
CA SER A 28 2.51 -3.04 -14.15
C SER A 28 1.33 -2.16 -13.75
N ASN A 29 0.37 -2.01 -14.65
CA ASN A 29 -0.90 -1.36 -14.31
C ASN A 29 -1.75 -2.33 -13.48
N PHE A 30 -2.42 -1.82 -12.45
CA PHE A 30 -3.38 -2.61 -11.69
C PHE A 30 -4.60 -1.79 -11.27
N LEU A 31 -5.65 -2.48 -10.87
CA LEU A 31 -6.93 -1.89 -10.48
C LEU A 31 -7.19 -2.23 -9.01
N ILE A 32 -7.59 -1.23 -8.23
CA ILE A 32 -8.04 -1.40 -6.85
C ILE A 32 -9.55 -1.17 -6.82
N ASN A 33 -10.31 -2.12 -6.27
CA ASN A 33 -11.72 -1.91 -5.97
C ASN A 33 -11.87 -1.22 -4.61
N LEU A 34 -12.24 0.06 -4.61
CA LEU A 34 -12.44 0.81 -3.38
C LEU A 34 -13.64 0.34 -2.56
N ASN A 35 -14.58 -0.39 -3.17
CA ASN A 35 -15.70 -0.98 -2.40
C ASN A 35 -15.24 -2.08 -1.44
N HIS A 36 -13.99 -2.56 -1.59
CA HIS A 36 -13.41 -3.57 -0.70
C HIS A 36 -12.59 -2.96 0.42
N VAL A 37 -12.39 -1.63 0.40
CA VAL A 37 -11.58 -0.90 1.37
C VAL A 37 -12.47 -0.47 2.53
N ALA A 38 -12.05 -0.76 3.76
CA ALA A 38 -12.73 -0.32 4.98
C ALA A 38 -12.19 1.02 5.47
N GLU A 39 -10.90 1.27 5.31
CA GLU A 39 -10.26 2.52 5.75
C GLU A 39 -9.16 2.93 4.76
N VAL A 40 -9.07 4.23 4.51
CA VAL A 40 -8.00 4.86 3.73
C VAL A 40 -7.27 5.86 4.63
N SER A 41 -5.96 5.76 4.71
CA SER A 41 -5.12 6.73 5.41
C SER A 41 -4.11 7.36 4.45
N PHE A 42 -3.88 8.66 4.60
CA PHE A 42 -2.90 9.43 3.83
C PHE A 42 -1.87 10.01 4.78
N TYR A 43 -0.58 9.76 4.54
CA TYR A 43 0.49 10.34 5.36
C TYR A 43 1.80 10.48 4.60
N THR A 44 2.71 11.27 5.16
CA THR A 44 4.03 11.52 4.59
C THR A 44 5.12 11.00 5.50
N ILE A 45 6.10 10.32 4.93
CA ILE A 45 7.29 9.87 5.63
C ILE A 45 8.20 11.07 5.89
N LYS A 46 8.50 11.36 7.17
CA LYS A 46 9.30 12.53 7.58
C LYS A 46 10.82 12.30 7.52
N GLU A 47 11.24 11.05 7.65
CA GLU A 47 12.65 10.68 7.82
C GLU A 47 13.05 9.61 6.80
N LYS A 48 14.35 9.52 6.52
CA LYS A 48 14.88 8.43 5.70
C LYS A 48 14.55 7.10 6.35
N LYS A 49 14.06 6.14 5.55
CA LYS A 49 13.81 4.78 6.02
C LYS A 49 14.57 3.79 5.16
N VAL A 50 15.27 2.88 5.82
CA VAL A 50 15.87 1.71 5.17
C VAL A 50 14.76 0.71 4.81
N ARG A 51 14.79 0.22 3.59
CA ARG A 51 13.84 -0.75 3.02
C ARG A 51 14.59 -1.77 2.18
N TYR A 52 13.91 -2.87 1.86
CA TYR A 52 14.49 -3.96 1.08
C TYR A 52 13.65 -4.23 -0.16
N ASP A 53 14.29 -4.60 -1.26
CA ASP A 53 13.60 -5.20 -2.40
C ASP A 53 13.39 -6.72 -2.18
N LEU A 54 12.78 -7.41 -3.16
CA LEU A 54 12.53 -8.86 -3.06
C LEU A 54 13.82 -9.71 -3.09
N GLU A 55 14.94 -9.13 -3.50
CA GLU A 55 16.24 -9.77 -3.57
C GLU A 55 17.08 -9.48 -2.30
N ASN A 56 16.48 -8.85 -1.29
CA ASN A 56 17.11 -8.38 -0.04
C ASN A 56 18.18 -7.30 -0.25
N HIS A 57 18.16 -6.58 -1.37
CA HIS A 57 18.99 -5.40 -1.54
C HIS A 57 18.42 -4.22 -0.75
N GLU A 58 19.29 -3.58 0.00
CA GLU A 58 18.95 -2.41 0.79
C GLU A 58 18.80 -1.17 -0.11
N PHE A 59 17.74 -0.40 0.12
CA PHE A 59 17.60 0.93 -0.47
C PHE A 59 16.97 1.91 0.52
N GLN A 60 17.21 3.21 0.27
CA GLN A 60 16.70 4.28 1.11
C GLN A 60 15.43 4.88 0.51
N LEU A 61 14.35 4.84 1.29
CA LEU A 61 13.15 5.59 1.01
C LEU A 61 13.38 7.06 1.40
N GLN A 62 13.21 7.96 0.43
CA GLN A 62 13.48 9.38 0.62
C GLN A 62 12.45 10.02 1.58
N PRO A 63 12.85 11.06 2.35
CA PRO A 63 11.91 11.89 3.08
C PRO A 63 10.90 12.51 2.14
N HIS A 64 9.74 12.90 2.66
CA HIS A 64 8.62 13.43 1.89
C HIS A 64 7.96 12.44 0.93
N THR A 65 8.32 11.15 0.99
CA THR A 65 7.54 10.09 0.34
C THR A 65 6.12 10.11 0.88
N ARG A 66 5.14 10.22 -0.02
CA ARG A 66 3.72 10.24 0.31
C ARG A 66 3.19 8.81 0.28
N VAL A 67 2.30 8.48 1.21
CA VAL A 67 1.81 7.11 1.39
C VAL A 67 0.29 7.11 1.40
N LEU A 68 -0.27 6.28 0.52
CA LEU A 68 -1.67 5.88 0.56
C LEU A 68 -1.74 4.50 1.21
N HIS A 69 -2.43 4.39 2.33
CA HIS A 69 -2.62 3.13 3.05
C HIS A 69 -4.09 2.70 2.96
N LEU A 70 -4.32 1.55 2.34
CA LEU A 70 -5.63 0.96 2.14
C LEU A 70 -5.77 -0.26 3.04
N HIS A 71 -6.64 -0.19 4.04
CA HIS A 71 -7.02 -1.35 4.83
C HIS A 71 -8.28 -1.96 4.25
N MET A 72 -8.21 -3.23 3.87
CA MET A 72 -9.32 -3.95 3.29
C MET A 72 -10.34 -4.36 4.36
N ALA A 73 -11.60 -4.45 3.98
CA ALA A 73 -12.66 -4.96 4.84
C ALA A 73 -12.43 -6.45 5.17
N TYR A 74 -12.97 -6.90 6.31
CA TYR A 74 -12.81 -8.28 6.79
C TYR A 74 -13.17 -9.38 5.79
N PRO A 75 -14.20 -9.26 4.92
CA PRO A 75 -14.49 -10.28 3.91
C PRO A 75 -13.34 -10.50 2.91
N TYR A 76 -12.42 -9.54 2.81
CA TYR A 76 -11.25 -9.57 1.93
C TYR A 76 -9.94 -9.73 2.72
N ALA A 77 -10.03 -10.24 3.95
CA ALA A 77 -8.90 -10.56 4.80
C ALA A 77 -8.11 -11.77 4.27
N MET A 78 -6.83 -11.83 4.61
CA MET A 78 -5.98 -12.97 4.36
C MET A 78 -6.18 -14.00 5.48
N MET A 79 -6.39 -15.26 5.10
CA MET A 79 -6.45 -16.37 6.03
C MET A 79 -5.07 -17.02 6.11
N LYS A 80 -4.50 -17.10 7.32
CA LYS A 80 -3.28 -17.86 7.58
C LYS A 80 -3.67 -19.13 8.33
N GLU A 81 -3.32 -20.27 7.72
CA GLU A 81 -3.42 -21.58 8.34
C GLU A 81 -2.07 -21.95 8.97
N ASN A 82 -2.09 -22.60 10.13
CA ASN A 82 -0.91 -23.02 10.90
C ASN A 82 -0.03 -21.87 11.42
N ILE A 83 -0.38 -21.35 12.60
CA ILE A 83 0.44 -20.37 13.30
C ILE A 83 1.46 -21.12 14.16
N LYS A 84 2.76 -21.00 13.85
CA LYS A 84 3.85 -21.60 14.65
C LYS A 84 3.69 -23.11 14.91
N GLY A 85 3.17 -23.86 13.93
CA GLY A 85 2.96 -25.31 14.04
C GLY A 85 1.71 -25.74 14.81
N ILE A 86 0.89 -24.79 15.28
CA ILE A 86 -0.40 -25.07 15.92
C ILE A 86 -1.49 -24.93 14.86
N LYS A 87 -2.35 -25.94 14.73
CA LYS A 87 -3.55 -25.88 13.88
C LYS A 87 -4.47 -24.77 14.40
N GLY A 88 -4.57 -23.69 13.65
CA GLY A 88 -5.41 -22.54 13.94
C GLY A 88 -5.57 -21.68 12.70
N ASN A 89 -6.67 -20.94 12.67
CA ASN A 89 -7.02 -20.02 11.59
C ASN A 89 -6.88 -18.59 12.10
N LEU A 90 -5.95 -17.82 11.52
CA LEU A 90 -5.85 -16.39 11.76
C LEU A 90 -6.44 -15.64 10.57
N VAL A 91 -7.44 -14.80 10.84
CA VAL A 91 -7.97 -13.86 9.85
C VAL A 91 -7.27 -12.52 10.07
N GLU A 92 -6.39 -12.16 9.15
CA GLU A 92 -5.65 -10.90 9.19
C GLU A 92 -6.19 -9.97 8.11
N ARG A 93 -6.59 -8.75 8.50
CA ARG A 93 -7.03 -7.74 7.53
C ARG A 93 -5.91 -7.47 6.54
N SER A 94 -6.21 -7.66 5.25
CA SER A 94 -5.29 -7.32 4.17
C SER A 94 -5.10 -5.81 4.13
N TYR A 95 -3.87 -5.38 3.85
CA TYR A 95 -3.59 -3.97 3.57
C TYR A 95 -2.70 -3.85 2.35
N TYR A 96 -2.83 -2.71 1.67
CA TYR A 96 -1.94 -2.28 0.61
C TYR A 96 -1.47 -0.86 0.91
N LYS A 97 -0.16 -0.64 0.92
CA LYS A 97 0.42 0.71 1.00
C LYS A 97 1.07 1.02 -0.32
N LEU A 98 0.74 2.16 -0.89
CA LEU A 98 1.41 2.72 -2.06
C LEU A 98 2.29 3.88 -1.60
N TYR A 99 3.58 3.78 -1.88
CA TYR A 99 4.59 4.76 -1.57
C TYR A 99 4.92 5.53 -2.84
N PHE A 100 4.63 6.81 -2.86
CA PHE A 100 4.88 7.72 -3.96
C PHE A 100 6.11 8.54 -3.60
N LEU A 101 7.21 8.29 -4.31
CA LEU A 101 8.44 9.03 -4.11
C LEU A 101 8.23 10.53 -4.39
N PRO A 102 9.04 11.43 -3.79
CA PRO A 102 8.92 12.88 -4.02
C PRO A 102 9.01 13.27 -5.50
N GLU A 103 9.76 12.52 -6.31
CA GLU A 103 9.93 12.76 -7.74
C GLU A 103 8.74 12.27 -8.58
N GLU A 104 7.76 11.59 -7.97
CA GLU A 104 6.55 11.14 -8.65
C GLU A 104 5.68 12.32 -9.09
N MET A 105 5.31 12.33 -10.37
CA MET A 105 4.67 13.45 -11.06
C MET A 105 3.15 13.44 -10.89
N GLY A 106 2.69 13.59 -9.65
CA GLY A 106 1.31 14.02 -9.33
C GLY A 106 0.24 12.93 -9.31
N GLN A 107 0.57 11.65 -9.57
CA GLN A 107 -0.42 10.57 -9.44
C GLN A 107 -0.96 10.46 -8.02
N TYR A 108 -0.13 10.75 -7.01
CA TYR A 108 -0.61 10.80 -5.63
C TYR A 108 -1.74 11.83 -5.43
N ASP A 109 -1.57 13.06 -5.92
CA ASP A 109 -2.53 14.14 -5.69
C ASP A 109 -3.83 13.90 -6.47
N GLU A 110 -3.73 13.40 -7.71
CA GLU A 110 -4.89 12.98 -8.51
C GLU A 110 -5.67 11.87 -7.80
N LEU A 111 -4.97 10.86 -7.30
CA LEU A 111 -5.57 9.73 -6.60
C LEU A 111 -6.24 10.17 -5.30
N ARG A 112 -5.55 10.98 -4.50
CA ARG A 112 -6.07 11.51 -3.24
C ARG A 112 -7.32 12.34 -3.48
N SER A 113 -7.27 13.29 -4.42
CA SER A 113 -8.41 14.15 -4.75
C SER A 113 -9.62 13.33 -5.17
N LYS A 114 -9.44 12.28 -5.98
CA LYS A 114 -10.52 11.39 -6.39
C LYS A 114 -11.12 10.60 -5.23
N ILE A 115 -10.31 10.15 -4.28
CA ILE A 115 -10.84 9.49 -3.07
C ILE A 115 -11.60 10.50 -2.20
N GLU A 116 -11.06 11.71 -2.04
CA GLU A 116 -11.65 12.78 -1.24
C GLU A 116 -12.99 13.30 -1.82
N GLU A 117 -13.21 13.21 -3.14
CA GLU A 117 -14.51 13.50 -3.79
C GLU A 117 -15.65 12.55 -3.32
N HIS A 118 -15.31 11.39 -2.77
CA HIS A 118 -16.27 10.37 -2.34
C HIS A 118 -16.52 10.35 -0.83
N VAL A 119 -15.96 11.28 -0.07
CA VAL A 119 -16.11 11.35 1.38
C VAL A 119 -16.65 12.70 1.83
N LEU A 120 -17.34 12.71 2.96
CA LEU A 120 -17.70 13.95 3.63
C LEU A 120 -16.47 14.48 4.38
N ASN A 121 -15.97 15.63 3.96
CA ASN A 121 -14.91 16.34 4.66
C ASN A 121 -15.53 17.16 5.80
N LEU A 122 -15.29 16.74 7.04
CA LEU A 122 -15.72 17.43 8.27
C LEU A 122 -14.63 18.37 8.78
#